data_AF-A0AA96SQW4-F1
#
_entry.id   AF-A0AA96SQW4-F1
#
_cell.length_a   1.000
_cell.length_b   1.000
_cell.length_c   1.000
_cell.angle_alpha   90.00
_cell.angle_beta   90.00
_cell.angle_gamma   90.00
#
_symmetry.space_group_name_H-M   'P 1'
#
loop_
_entity.id
_entity.type
_entity.pdbx_description
1 polymer ?
#
loop_
_entity_poly.entity_id
_entity_poly.type
_entity_poly.pdbx_seq_one_letter_code
_entity_poly.pdbx_strand_id
1 'polypeptide(L)'
;MNDIPLADILAFGVIAACIVMSMIRGVIAEAGSLFAWVISFLLAKTFAVPFSEVAFKSIQPRALGVAISFVVIFFLARFLQQFLRTILTNAASSMGLGSVNRVLGGVFGAAKGVLLVTLAVMVCAHTDLPETEDWQSSYSIPYFQSLSEVIMPYLPGQKDKAEDKAES
;
A
#
# COMPACT_ATOMS: atom_id res chain seq x y z
N MET A 1 15.87 -20.07 24.85
CA MET A 1 16.95 -19.63 23.90
C MET A 1 16.53 -20.03 22.48
N ASN A 2 15.59 -19.37 21.80
CA ASN A 2 15.22 -17.96 21.75
C ASN A 2 13.73 -17.78 22.08
N ASP A 3 13.41 -17.04 23.14
CA ASP A 3 12.02 -16.86 23.58
C ASP A 3 11.35 -15.67 22.87
N ILE A 4 11.81 -15.34 21.66
CA ILE A 4 11.26 -14.28 20.82
C ILE A 4 10.38 -14.96 19.76
N PRO A 5 9.05 -14.74 19.81
CA PRO A 5 8.12 -15.33 18.86
C PRO A 5 8.49 -14.99 17.41
N LEU A 6 8.31 -15.97 16.51
CA LEU A 6 8.64 -15.78 15.08
C LEU A 6 7.89 -14.60 14.47
N ALA A 7 6.65 -14.38 14.92
CA ALA A 7 5.82 -13.25 14.50
C ALA A 7 6.49 -11.89 14.77
N ASP A 8 7.15 -11.72 15.93
CA ASP A 8 7.84 -10.48 16.29
C ASP A 8 9.05 -10.25 15.39
N ILE A 9 9.85 -11.30 15.15
CA ILE A 9 11.02 -11.23 14.26
C ILE A 9 10.60 -10.83 12.84
N LEU A 10 9.51 -11.42 12.34
CA LEU A 10 8.97 -11.08 11.01
C LEU A 10 8.45 -9.64 10.97
N ALA A 11 7.68 -9.21 11.97
CA ALA A 11 7.17 -7.85 12.05
C ALA A 11 8.29 -6.81 12.05
N PHE A 12 9.27 -6.95 12.95
CA PHE A 12 10.42 -6.05 13.02
C PHE A 12 11.30 -6.14 11.76
N GLY A 13 11.46 -7.32 11.18
CA GLY A 13 12.20 -7.52 9.93
C GLY A 13 11.57 -6.75 8.76
N VAL A 14 10.25 -6.83 8.61
CA VAL A 14 9.51 -6.08 7.56
C VAL A 14 9.62 -4.58 7.78
N ILE A 15 9.46 -4.10 9.02
CA ILE A 15 9.58 -2.67 9.34
C ILE A 15 11.00 -2.17 9.06
N ALA A 16 12.02 -2.91 9.52
CA ALA A 16 13.42 -2.56 9.29
C ALA A 16 13.76 -2.54 7.79
N ALA A 17 13.31 -3.53 7.03
CA ALA A 17 13.48 -3.56 5.59
C ALA A 17 12.83 -2.35 4.92
N CYS A 18 11.61 -1.98 5.33
CA CYS A 18 10.91 -0.81 4.81
C CYS A 18 11.65 0.49 5.15
N ILE A 19 12.16 0.64 6.38
CA ILE A 19 12.98 1.80 6.79
C ILE A 19 14.22 1.90 5.90
N VAL A 20 14.99 0.82 5.77
CA VAL A 20 16.24 0.83 4.98
C VAL A 20 15.96 1.13 3.51
N MET A 21 14.97 0.48 2.90
CA MET A 21 14.62 0.74 1.50
C MET A 21 14.18 2.18 1.27
N SER A 22 13.34 2.74 2.15
CA SER A 22 12.89 4.13 2.04
C SER A 22 13.95 5.15 2.44
N MET A 23 14.92 4.80 3.30
CA MET A 23 16.11 5.62 3.54
C MET A 23 16.97 5.72 2.27
N ILE A 24 17.19 4.61 1.56
CA ILE A 24 17.99 4.60 0.33
C ILE A 24 17.32 5.47 -0.75
N ARG A 25 15.99 5.39 -0.88
CA ARG A 25 15.21 6.16 -1.86
C ARG A 25 15.01 7.63 -1.45
N GLY A 26 14.85 7.87 -0.16
CA GLY A 26 14.50 9.17 0.41
C GLY A 26 13.01 9.54 0.27
N VAL A 27 12.56 10.47 1.10
CA VAL A 27 11.14 10.87 1.19
C VAL A 27 10.62 11.47 -0.11
N ILE A 28 11.43 12.23 -0.85
CA ILE A 28 11.01 12.86 -2.11
C ILE A 28 10.65 11.80 -3.16
N ALA A 29 11.45 10.74 -3.25
CA ALA A 29 11.20 9.66 -4.19
C ALA A 29 9.97 8.83 -3.78
N GLU A 30 9.81 8.57 -2.48
CA GLU A 30 8.64 7.87 -1.93
C GLU A 30 7.34 8.66 -2.13
N ALA A 31 7.32 9.95 -1.76
CA ALA A 31 6.18 10.83 -1.95
C ALA A 31 5.88 11.02 -3.44
N GLY A 32 6.90 11.26 -4.27
CA GLY A 32 6.76 11.37 -5.72
C GLY A 32 6.18 10.09 -6.35
N SER A 33 6.57 8.92 -5.86
CA SER A 33 5.98 7.65 -6.30
C SER A 33 4.50 7.52 -5.92
N LEU A 34 4.11 7.98 -4.73
CA LEU A 34 2.70 8.01 -4.33
C LEU A 34 1.90 9.00 -5.17
N PHE A 35 2.40 10.21 -5.38
CA PHE A 35 1.75 11.19 -6.27
C PHE A 35 1.60 10.65 -7.69
N ALA A 36 2.66 10.02 -8.23
CA ALA A 36 2.62 9.39 -9.54
C ALA A 36 1.55 8.30 -9.60
N TRP A 37 1.46 7.45 -8.57
CA TRP A 37 0.42 6.42 -8.47
C TRP A 37 -0.99 7.02 -8.44
N VAL A 38 -1.23 8.07 -7.65
CA VAL A 38 -2.53 8.76 -7.59
C VAL A 38 -2.89 9.37 -8.95
N ILE A 39 -1.96 10.06 -9.60
CA ILE A 39 -2.17 10.64 -10.93
C ILE A 39 -2.51 9.55 -11.95
N SER A 40 -1.77 8.43 -11.95
CA SER A 40 -2.07 7.30 -12.83
C SER A 40 -3.45 6.71 -12.57
N PHE A 41 -3.85 6.59 -11.31
CA PHE A 41 -5.19 6.13 -10.94
C PHE A 41 -6.29 7.08 -11.43
N LEU A 42 -6.10 8.39 -11.26
CA LEU A 42 -7.07 9.39 -11.73
C LEU A 42 -7.19 9.40 -13.25
N LEU A 43 -6.07 9.27 -13.97
CA LEU A 43 -6.06 9.13 -15.42
C LEU A 43 -6.79 7.85 -15.84
N ALA A 44 -6.46 6.71 -15.23
CA ALA A 44 -7.13 5.44 -15.52
C ALA A 44 -8.63 5.54 -15.27
N LYS A 45 -9.06 6.10 -14.13
CA LYS A 45 -10.48 6.29 -13.81
C LYS A 45 -11.20 7.15 -14.85
N THR A 46 -10.57 8.24 -15.28
CA THR A 46 -11.17 9.21 -16.22
C THR A 46 -11.24 8.66 -17.64
N PHE A 47 -10.19 7.97 -18.10
CA PHE A 47 -10.06 7.52 -19.48
C PHE A 47 -10.50 6.06 -19.72
N ALA A 48 -10.75 5.26 -18.68
CA ALA A 48 -11.15 3.86 -18.82
C ALA A 48 -12.42 3.68 -19.66
N VAL A 49 -13.45 4.49 -19.41
CA VAL A 49 -14.72 4.42 -20.13
C VAL A 49 -14.55 4.78 -21.62
N PRO A 50 -14.05 5.97 -22.00
CA PRO A 50 -13.90 6.31 -23.42
C PRO A 50 -12.94 5.38 -24.16
N PHE A 51 -11.88 4.90 -23.50
CA PHE A 51 -10.97 3.93 -24.11
C PHE A 51 -11.65 2.58 -24.35
N SER A 52 -12.50 2.12 -23.42
CA SER A 52 -13.23 0.85 -23.58
C SER A 52 -14.16 0.85 -24.78
N GLU A 53 -14.75 2.00 -25.11
CA GLU A 53 -15.68 2.14 -26.24
C GLU A 53 -14.99 2.06 -27.60
N VAL A 54 -13.70 2.38 -27.65
CA VAL A 54 -12.89 2.33 -28.87
C VAL A 54 -12.19 0.98 -28.99
N ALA A 55 -11.50 0.55 -27.93
CA ALA A 55 -10.61 -0.61 -27.97
C ALA A 55 -11.33 -1.94 -27.65
N PHE A 56 -12.36 -1.91 -26.81
CA PHE A 56 -12.99 -3.12 -26.24
C PHE A 56 -14.51 -3.13 -26.40
N LYS A 57 -15.03 -2.48 -27.43
CA LYS A 57 -16.47 -2.36 -27.71
C LYS A 57 -17.19 -3.72 -27.79
N SER A 58 -16.49 -4.74 -28.27
CA SER A 58 -17.04 -6.09 -28.48
C SER A 58 -17.01 -6.97 -27.23
N ILE A 59 -16.40 -6.52 -26.13
CA ILE A 59 -16.29 -7.30 -24.89
C ILE A 59 -17.59 -7.20 -24.09
N GLN A 60 -18.18 -8.35 -23.78
CA GLN A 60 -19.35 -8.50 -22.92
C GLN A 60 -18.95 -9.27 -21.65
N PRO A 61 -19.36 -8.83 -20.45
CA PRO A 61 -20.14 -7.62 -20.15
C PRO A 61 -19.31 -6.33 -20.29
N ARG A 62 -19.97 -5.20 -20.56
CA ARG A 62 -19.32 -3.87 -20.73
C ARG A 62 -18.41 -3.50 -19.54
N ALA A 63 -18.83 -3.87 -18.32
CA ALA A 63 -18.04 -3.67 -17.11
C ALA A 63 -16.63 -4.29 -17.20
N LEU A 64 -16.51 -5.46 -17.84
CA LEU A 64 -15.23 -6.15 -18.02
C LEU A 64 -14.33 -5.40 -19.00
N GLY A 65 -14.89 -4.86 -20.10
CA GLY A 65 -14.14 -4.01 -21.04
C GLY A 65 -13.62 -2.72 -20.40
N VAL A 66 -14.43 -2.08 -19.54
CA VAL A 66 -14.01 -0.90 -18.75
C VAL A 66 -12.93 -1.27 -17.73
N ALA A 67 -13.05 -2.41 -17.04
CA ALA A 67 -12.04 -2.88 -16.09
C ALA A 67 -10.70 -3.15 -16.78
N ILE A 68 -10.69 -3.82 -17.93
CA ILE A 68 -9.46 -4.04 -18.72
C ILE A 68 -8.86 -2.69 -19.16
N SER A 69 -9.70 -1.77 -19.63
CA SER A 69 -9.25 -0.43 -20.04
C SER A 69 -8.60 0.34 -18.91
N PHE A 70 -9.20 0.28 -17.72
CA PHE A 70 -8.63 0.88 -16.52
C PHE A 70 -7.24 0.32 -16.23
N VAL A 71 -7.10 -1.00 -16.24
CA VAL A 71 -5.80 -1.67 -16.01
C VAL A 71 -4.77 -1.25 -17.05
N VAL A 72 -5.12 -1.28 -18.34
CA VAL A 72 -4.22 -0.90 -19.44
C VAL A 72 -3.75 0.54 -19.29
N ILE A 73 -4.66 1.49 -19.08
CA ILE A 73 -4.32 2.92 -18.95
C ILE A 73 -3.51 3.18 -17.69
N PHE A 74 -3.85 2.52 -16.57
CA PHE A 74 -3.11 2.65 -15.32
C PHE A 74 -1.64 2.24 -15.50
N PHE A 75 -1.39 1.08 -16.12
CA PHE A 75 -0.02 0.61 -16.36
C PHE A 75 0.72 1.46 -17.39
N LEU A 76 0.05 1.91 -18.46
CA LEU A 76 0.64 2.84 -19.43
C LEU A 76 1.06 4.16 -18.76
N ALA A 77 0.17 4.76 -17.96
CA ALA A 77 0.47 5.99 -17.22
C ALA A 77 1.64 5.79 -16.24
N ARG A 78 1.65 4.68 -15.50
CA ARG A 78 2.76 4.33 -14.59
C ARG A 78 4.08 4.15 -15.33
N PHE A 79 4.05 3.53 -16.49
CA PHE A 79 5.25 3.31 -17.31
C PHE A 79 5.83 4.64 -17.82
N LEU A 80 4.98 5.54 -18.32
CA LEU A 80 5.39 6.88 -18.76
C LEU A 80 5.99 7.69 -17.61
N GLN A 81 5.37 7.64 -16.42
CA GLN A 81 5.88 8.33 -15.24
C GLN A 81 7.24 7.80 -14.77
N GLN A 82 7.45 6.48 -14.85
CA GLN A 82 8.74 5.88 -14.49
C GLN A 82 9.85 6.36 -15.43
N PHE A 83 9.54 6.48 -16.73
CA PHE A 83 10.46 7.03 -17.71
C PHE A 83 10.81 8.49 -17.41
N LEU A 84 9.80 9.31 -17.11
CA LEU A 84 9.97 10.72 -16.74
C LEU A 84 10.79 10.89 -15.45
N ARG A 85 10.55 10.03 -14.46
CA ARG A 85 11.28 10.04 -13.18
C ARG A 85 12.78 9.85 -13.38
N THR A 86 13.21 8.94 -14.26
CA THR A 86 14.65 8.72 -14.53
C THR A 86 15.32 10.01 -15.04
N ILE A 87 14.63 10.78 -15.88
CA ILE A 87 15.12 12.06 -16.41
C ILE A 87 15.21 13.10 -15.28
N LEU A 88 14.17 13.22 -14.45
CA LEU A 88 14.12 14.18 -13.34
C LEU A 88 15.11 13.86 -12.20
N THR A 89 15.36 12.58 -11.93
CA THR A 89 16.24 12.16 -10.83
C THR A 89 17.69 12.59 -11.07
N ASN A 90 18.13 12.63 -12.33
CA ASN A 90 19.45 13.14 -12.70
C ASN A 90 19.59 14.64 -12.37
N ALA A 91 18.52 15.43 -12.52
CA ALA A 91 18.52 16.86 -12.24
C ALA A 91 18.50 17.19 -10.73
N ALA A 92 17.83 16.38 -9.91
CA ALA A 92 17.68 16.61 -8.46
C ALA A 92 18.95 16.29 -7.63
N SER A 93 19.92 15.59 -8.22
CA SER A 93 21.18 15.23 -7.56
C SER A 93 22.05 16.43 -7.14
N SER A 94 21.74 17.65 -7.61
CA SER A 94 22.53 18.86 -7.38
C SER A 94 22.23 19.63 -6.08
N MET A 95 21.15 19.31 -5.35
CA MET A 95 20.66 20.18 -4.25
C MET A 95 21.28 19.93 -2.86
N GLY A 96 22.22 18.98 -2.69
CA GLY A 96 22.99 18.81 -1.43
C GLY A 96 22.21 18.36 -0.18
N LEU A 97 20.87 18.32 -0.19
CA LEU A 97 20.00 17.93 0.93
C LEU A 97 19.81 16.41 1.11
N GLY A 98 20.74 15.61 0.57
CA GLY A 98 20.58 14.15 0.48
C GLY A 98 20.40 13.47 1.83
N SER A 99 21.10 13.91 2.88
CA SER A 99 21.04 13.30 4.22
C SER A 99 19.67 13.48 4.89
N VAL A 100 19.12 14.70 4.88
CA VAL A 100 17.78 14.97 5.44
C VAL A 100 16.69 14.23 4.67
N ASN A 101 16.78 14.22 3.33
CA ASN A 101 15.85 13.47 2.49
C ASN A 101 15.85 11.96 2.79
N ARG A 102 17.03 11.38 3.09
CA ARG A 102 17.18 9.96 3.47
C ARG A 102 16.60 9.68 4.86
N VAL A 103 16.87 10.53 5.85
CA VAL A 103 16.33 10.34 7.22
C VAL A 103 14.80 10.44 7.23
N LEU A 104 14.23 11.46 6.59
CA LEU A 104 12.78 11.58 6.44
C LEU A 104 12.19 10.40 5.65
N GLY A 105 12.94 9.87 4.68
CA GLY A 105 12.60 8.64 3.98
C GLY A 105 12.50 7.44 4.92
N GLY A 106 13.40 7.33 5.89
CA GLY A 106 13.33 6.31 6.94
C GLY A 106 12.10 6.41 7.82
N VAL A 107 11.71 7.61 8.24
CA VAL A 107 10.47 7.84 9.02
C VAL A 107 9.25 7.43 8.21
N PHE A 108 9.21 7.82 6.93
CA PHE A 108 8.14 7.42 6.02
C PHE A 108 8.11 5.89 5.79
N GLY A 109 9.28 5.26 5.67
CA GLY A 109 9.43 3.81 5.58
C GLY A 109 8.96 3.09 6.84
N ALA A 110 9.23 3.63 8.03
CA ALA A 110 8.74 3.09 9.30
C ALA A 110 7.21 3.09 9.34
N ALA A 111 6.58 4.22 8.99
CA ALA A 111 5.14 4.34 8.93
C ALA A 111 4.52 3.32 7.95
N LYS A 112 5.12 3.16 6.76
CA LYS A 112 4.71 2.15 5.79
C LYS A 112 4.90 0.72 6.28
N GLY A 113 6.02 0.44 6.95
CA GLY A 113 6.29 -0.87 7.54
C GLY A 113 5.24 -1.24 8.59
N VAL A 114 4.93 -0.32 9.51
CA VAL A 114 3.89 -0.50 10.53
C VAL A 114 2.53 -0.74 9.87
N LEU A 115 2.18 0.05 8.84
CA LEU A 115 0.93 -0.12 8.11
C LEU A 115 0.86 -1.47 7.39
N LEU A 116 1.95 -1.93 6.75
CA LEU A 116 2.00 -3.23 6.08
C LEU A 116 1.87 -4.39 7.07
N VAL A 117 2.56 -4.33 8.21
CA VAL A 117 2.44 -5.36 9.26
C VAL A 117 1.03 -5.35 9.85
N THR A 118 0.43 -4.18 10.08
CA THR A 118 -0.95 -4.06 10.57
C THR A 118 -1.94 -4.74 9.61
N LEU A 119 -1.82 -4.46 8.31
CA LEU A 119 -2.66 -5.11 7.29
C LEU A 119 -2.43 -6.62 7.23
N ALA A 120 -1.18 -7.08 7.36
CA ALA A 120 -0.86 -8.50 7.38
C ALA A 120 -1.49 -9.19 8.61
N VAL A 121 -1.32 -8.61 9.80
CA VAL A 121 -1.93 -9.09 11.05
C VAL A 121 -3.45 -9.13 10.92
N MET A 122 -4.07 -8.11 10.33
CA MET A 122 -5.51 -8.07 10.10
C MET A 122 -6.00 -9.24 9.23
N VAL A 123 -5.28 -9.56 8.15
CA VAL A 123 -5.63 -10.71 7.29
C VAL A 123 -5.38 -12.02 8.03
N CYS A 124 -4.24 -12.16 8.72
CA CYS A 124 -3.88 -13.36 9.47
C CYS A 124 -4.83 -13.62 10.67
N ALA A 125 -5.39 -12.58 11.27
CA ALA A 125 -6.36 -12.71 12.37
C ALA A 125 -7.65 -13.43 11.96
N HIS A 126 -7.94 -13.51 10.65
CA HIS A 126 -9.08 -14.24 10.10
C HIS A 126 -8.72 -15.66 9.61
N THR A 127 -7.55 -16.18 9.99
CA THR A 127 -7.08 -17.53 9.64
C THR A 127 -6.87 -18.37 10.92
N ASP A 128 -6.25 -19.54 10.82
CA ASP A 128 -5.94 -20.42 11.96
C ASP A 128 -4.67 -19.97 12.72
N LEU A 129 -3.95 -18.96 12.22
CA LEU A 129 -2.75 -18.39 12.86
C LEU A 129 -2.95 -17.91 14.31
N PRO A 130 -4.10 -17.34 14.73
CA PRO A 130 -4.35 -16.94 16.11
C PRO A 130 -4.33 -18.06 17.15
N GLU A 131 -4.51 -19.32 16.73
CA GLU A 131 -4.48 -20.49 17.61
C GLU A 131 -3.05 -20.98 17.89
N THR A 132 -2.06 -20.47 17.16
CA THR A 132 -0.66 -20.90 17.31
C THR A 132 0.02 -20.27 18.53
N GLU A 133 0.91 -21.03 19.18
CA GLU A 133 1.69 -20.54 20.33
C GLU A 133 2.54 -19.31 19.97
N ASP A 134 3.08 -19.25 18.74
CA ASP A 134 3.85 -18.10 18.23
C ASP A 134 3.01 -16.82 18.13
N TRP A 135 1.72 -16.94 17.81
CA TRP A 135 0.83 -15.78 17.74
C TRP A 135 0.44 -15.27 19.13
N GLN A 136 0.09 -16.19 20.03
CA GLN A 136 -0.38 -15.84 21.37
C GLN A 136 0.73 -15.32 22.28
N SER A 137 1.96 -15.81 22.07
CA SER A 137 3.14 -15.35 22.82
C SER A 137 3.74 -14.04 22.29
N SER A 138 3.32 -13.56 21.12
CA SER A 138 3.86 -12.35 20.48
C SER A 138 3.57 -11.08 21.26
N TYR A 139 4.61 -10.27 21.44
CA TYR A 139 4.49 -8.96 22.09
C TYR A 139 3.93 -7.90 21.15
N SER A 140 4.22 -8.00 19.85
CA SER A 140 3.87 -6.96 18.88
C SER A 140 2.47 -7.12 18.27
N ILE A 141 1.95 -8.36 18.15
CA ILE A 141 0.64 -8.66 17.56
C ILE A 141 -0.51 -7.87 18.22
N PRO A 142 -0.64 -7.79 19.56
CA PRO A 142 -1.73 -7.04 20.19
C PRO A 142 -1.75 -5.55 19.82
N TYR A 143 -0.57 -4.94 19.62
CA TYR A 143 -0.48 -3.54 19.18
C TYR A 143 -1.00 -3.36 17.76
N PHE A 144 -0.65 -4.28 16.84
CA PHE A 144 -1.13 -4.23 15.46
C PHE A 144 -2.61 -4.59 15.35
N GLN A 145 -3.13 -5.48 16.20
CA GLN A 145 -4.57 -5.73 16.30
C GLN A 145 -5.32 -4.47 16.75
N SER A 146 -4.82 -3.77 17.77
CA SER A 146 -5.41 -2.49 18.22
C SER A 146 -5.39 -1.43 17.11
N LEU A 147 -4.29 -1.34 16.34
CA LEU A 147 -4.22 -0.45 15.18
C LEU A 147 -5.21 -0.85 14.07
N SER A 148 -5.47 -2.15 13.89
CA SER A 148 -6.43 -2.62 12.90
C SER A 148 -7.87 -2.21 13.24
N GLU A 149 -8.23 -2.13 14.52
CA GLU A 149 -9.54 -1.66 14.98
C GLU A 149 -9.79 -0.19 14.62
N VAL A 150 -8.73 0.63 14.61
CA VAL A 150 -8.81 2.03 14.15
C VAL A 150 -9.06 2.12 12.65
N ILE A 151 -8.59 1.14 11.87
CA ILE A 151 -8.72 1.10 10.41
C ILE A 151 -10.06 0.50 9.99
N MET A 152 -10.63 -0.40 10.80
CA MET A 152 -11.90 -1.10 10.53
C MET A 152 -13.06 -0.20 10.05
N PRO A 153 -13.32 0.98 10.66
CA PRO A 153 -14.40 1.89 10.23
C PRO A 153 -14.27 2.40 8.79
N TYR A 154 -13.06 2.36 8.21
CA TYR A 154 -12.79 2.85 6.85
C TYR A 154 -12.87 1.74 5.80
N LEU A 155 -13.01 0.48 6.18
CA LEU A 155 -13.11 -0.63 5.23
C LEU A 155 -14.55 -0.75 4.67
N PRO A 156 -14.70 -0.75 3.33
CA PRO A 156 -16.00 -0.98 2.70
C PRO A 156 -16.48 -2.40 2.99
N GLY A 157 -17.67 -2.52 3.57
CA GLY A 157 -18.28 -3.80 3.99
C GLY A 157 -18.65 -3.89 5.48
N GLN A 158 -18.10 -3.03 6.35
CA GLN A 158 -18.55 -2.95 7.75
C GLN A 158 -19.73 -1.99 7.94
N LYS A 159 -19.82 -0.94 7.10
CA LYS A 159 -20.96 -0.01 7.07
C LYS A 159 -22.30 -0.73 6.84
N ASP A 160 -22.36 -1.67 5.89
CA ASP A 160 -23.58 -2.44 5.59
C ASP A 160 -24.08 -3.25 6.80
N LYS A 161 -23.18 -3.82 7.62
CA LYS A 161 -23.56 -4.59 8.81
C LYS A 161 -23.97 -3.72 10.00
N ALA A 162 -23.53 -2.47 10.04
CA ALA A 162 -23.89 -1.53 11.10
C ALA A 162 -25.26 -0.88 10.84
N GLU A 163 -25.61 -0.63 9.58
CA GLU A 163 -26.94 -0.15 9.18
C GLU A 163 -28.03 -1.23 9.37
N ASP A 164 -27.75 -2.49 9.01
CA ASP A 164 -28.67 -3.62 9.21
C ASP A 164 -28.98 -3.91 10.71
N LYS A 165 -28.03 -3.61 11.60
CA LYS A 165 -28.23 -3.67 13.07
C LYS A 165 -28.92 -2.45 13.68
N ALA A 166 -29.00 -1.34 12.95
CA ALA A 166 -29.71 -0.14 13.41
C ALA A 166 -31.19 -0.15 12.97
N GLU A 167 -31.54 -0.96 11.98
CA GLU A 167 -32.91 -1.16 11.48
C GLU A 167 -33.61 -2.42 12.05
N SER A 168 -32.91 -3.23 12.86
CA SER A 168 -33.46 -4.42 13.56
C SER A 168 -33.63 -4.20 15.07
#